data_AF-A0A2D4XQA7-F1
#
_entry.id   AF-A0A2D4XQA7-F1
#
_cell.length_a   1.000
_cell.length_b   1.000
_cell.length_c   1.000
_cell.angle_alpha   90.00
_cell.angle_beta   90.00
_cell.angle_gamma   90.00
#
_symmetry.space_group_name_H-M   'P 1'
#
loop_
_entity.id
_entity.type
_entity.pdbx_description
1 polymer ?
#
loop_
_entity_poly.entity_id
_entity_poly.type
_entity_poly.pdbx_seq_one_letter_code
_entity_poly.pdbx_strand_id
1 'polypeptide(L)'
;MLNILRKKKKVDPASEYDLQFIYESADGSRWFEYKNPMNVPAKRAIAAEVATRFVNMNLTKGELKRLLNNMKDNANKGDIVSLFNILAEIEFRLDFIGEESTLLELAATYYILEGEKADILSESWTEKKKQILKDDADAKDFFLQKVYLFTTRSSELSGADFLKYLKKNKENAERIRRYLSATMSADILKT
;
A
#
# COMPACT_ATOMS: atom_id res chain seq x y z
N MET A 1 -23.59 0.34 -46.91
CA MET A 1 -22.40 0.87 -46.21
C MET A 1 -22.48 0.46 -44.75
N LEU A 2 -21.72 -0.57 -44.34
CA LEU A 2 -21.70 -1.04 -42.95
C LEU A 2 -20.58 -0.33 -42.17
N ASN A 3 -20.97 0.38 -41.11
CA ASN A 3 -20.10 1.07 -40.18
C ASN A 3 -19.40 0.04 -39.28
N ILE A 4 -18.13 -0.28 -39.56
CA ILE A 4 -17.30 -1.11 -38.68
C ILE A 4 -16.70 -0.17 -37.63
N LEU A 5 -17.39 -0.07 -36.49
CA LEU A 5 -16.84 0.48 -35.25
C LEU A 5 -15.60 -0.32 -34.87
N ARG A 6 -14.44 0.29 -35.11
CA ARG A 6 -13.12 -0.16 -34.68
C ARG A 6 -13.14 -0.24 -33.15
N LYS A 7 -13.46 -1.41 -32.58
CA LYS A 7 -13.24 -1.69 -31.15
C LYS A 7 -11.76 -1.43 -30.87
N LYS A 8 -11.46 -0.36 -30.12
CA LYS A 8 -10.11 -0.10 -29.61
C LYS A 8 -9.68 -1.34 -28.82
N LYS A 9 -8.66 -2.03 -29.31
CA LYS A 9 -8.04 -3.17 -28.64
C LYS A 9 -7.58 -2.68 -27.26
N LYS A 10 -8.24 -3.14 -26.19
CA LYS A 10 -7.83 -2.90 -24.80
C LYS A 10 -6.37 -3.35 -24.71
N VAL A 11 -5.49 -2.43 -24.33
CA VAL A 11 -4.06 -2.73 -24.16
C VAL A 11 -3.96 -3.61 -22.92
N ASP A 12 -3.64 -4.89 -23.12
CA ASP A 12 -3.34 -5.81 -22.01
C ASP A 12 -2.06 -5.31 -21.31
N PRO A 13 -2.10 -4.99 -20.00
CA PRO A 13 -0.91 -4.63 -19.22
C PRO A 13 0.11 -5.78 -19.09
N ALA A 14 -0.28 -6.98 -19.55
CA ALA A 14 0.42 -8.25 -19.36
C ALA A 14 1.73 -8.40 -20.16
N SER A 15 2.14 -7.45 -20.99
CA SER A 15 3.28 -7.69 -21.89
C SER A 15 4.66 -7.48 -21.25
N GLU A 16 4.77 -6.82 -20.09
CA GLU A 16 6.06 -6.57 -19.42
C GLU A 16 6.16 -7.19 -18.03
N TYR A 17 5.01 -7.40 -17.36
CA TYR A 17 4.95 -8.02 -16.04
C TYR A 17 4.02 -9.23 -16.10
N ASP A 18 4.50 -10.38 -15.60
CA ASP A 18 3.76 -11.64 -15.61
C ASP A 18 2.61 -11.59 -14.58
N LEU A 19 1.51 -10.99 -14.99
CA LEU A 19 0.29 -10.79 -14.21
C LEU A 19 -0.70 -11.93 -14.46
N GLN A 20 -1.45 -12.29 -13.42
CA GLN A 20 -2.59 -13.20 -13.53
C GLN A 20 -3.87 -12.51 -13.08
N PHE A 21 -4.96 -12.82 -13.78
CA PHE A 21 -6.30 -12.40 -13.40
C PHE A 21 -6.70 -13.08 -12.09
N ILE A 22 -7.37 -12.34 -11.21
CA ILE A 22 -7.81 -12.85 -9.90
C ILE A 22 -9.26 -12.57 -9.57
N TYR A 23 -9.84 -11.50 -10.10
CA TYR A 23 -11.18 -11.06 -9.72
C TYR A 23 -11.76 -10.09 -10.74
N GLU A 24 -13.07 -10.12 -10.93
CA GLU A 24 -13.83 -9.14 -11.70
C GLU A 24 -14.91 -8.55 -10.79
N SER A 25 -14.86 -7.24 -10.59
CA SER A 25 -15.82 -6.47 -9.80
C SER A 25 -17.18 -6.38 -10.49
N ALA A 26 -18.22 -6.06 -9.71
CA ALA A 26 -19.58 -5.90 -10.20
C ALA A 26 -19.72 -4.83 -11.30
N ASP A 27 -18.82 -3.84 -11.33
CA ASP A 27 -18.73 -2.80 -12.37
C ASP A 27 -18.00 -3.27 -13.65
N GLY A 28 -17.54 -4.53 -13.69
CA GLY A 28 -16.74 -5.11 -14.78
C GLY A 28 -15.25 -4.76 -14.72
N SER A 29 -14.78 -4.15 -13.62
CA SER A 29 -13.36 -3.88 -13.40
C SER A 29 -12.60 -5.18 -13.13
N ARG A 30 -11.59 -5.47 -13.97
CA ARG A 30 -10.76 -6.67 -13.85
C ARG A 30 -9.50 -6.40 -13.04
N TRP A 31 -9.21 -7.27 -12.10
CA TRP A 31 -8.08 -7.18 -11.18
C TRP A 31 -7.05 -8.26 -11.44
N PHE A 32 -5.80 -7.91 -11.20
CA PHE A 32 -4.64 -8.73 -11.47
C PHE A 32 -3.66 -8.71 -10.29
N GLU A 33 -2.92 -9.82 -10.13
CA GLU A 33 -1.77 -9.93 -9.23
C GLU A 33 -0.54 -10.43 -9.98
N TYR A 34 0.65 -10.22 -9.39
CA TYR A 34 1.89 -10.77 -9.93
C TYR A 34 1.96 -12.28 -9.68
N LYS A 35 2.18 -13.08 -10.73
CA LYS A 35 2.37 -14.55 -10.57
C LYS A 35 3.54 -14.90 -9.67
N ASN A 36 4.61 -14.12 -9.77
CA ASN A 36 5.80 -14.25 -8.94
C ASN A 36 5.96 -12.97 -8.09
N PRO A 37 5.91 -13.07 -6.75
CA PRO A 37 6.17 -11.93 -5.86
C PRO A 37 7.53 -11.25 -6.10
N MET A 38 8.53 -11.98 -6.63
CA MET A 38 9.84 -11.42 -6.95
C MET A 38 9.84 -10.51 -8.19
N ASN A 39 8.77 -10.54 -8.99
CA ASN A 39 8.61 -9.70 -10.17
C ASN A 39 7.90 -8.37 -9.85
N VAL A 40 7.51 -8.16 -8.59
CA VAL A 40 6.92 -6.89 -8.15
C VAL A 40 7.97 -5.78 -8.33
N PRO A 41 7.65 -4.71 -9.07
CA PRO A 41 8.51 -3.54 -9.26
C PRO A 41 8.88 -2.92 -7.92
N ALA A 42 10.12 -2.47 -7.79
CA ALA A 42 10.66 -2.06 -6.50
C ALA A 42 9.89 -0.92 -5.83
N LYS A 43 9.36 0.03 -6.60
CA LYS A 43 8.51 1.11 -6.06
C LYS A 43 7.25 0.57 -5.37
N ARG A 44 6.60 -0.43 -5.98
CA ARG A 44 5.40 -1.06 -5.43
C ARG A 44 5.74 -1.98 -4.27
N ALA A 45 6.87 -2.70 -4.32
CA ALA A 45 7.35 -3.50 -3.20
C ALA A 45 7.62 -2.65 -1.95
N ILE A 46 8.23 -1.47 -2.10
CA ILE A 46 8.44 -0.52 -0.99
C ILE A 46 7.11 0.01 -0.46
N ALA A 47 6.22 0.44 -1.35
CA ALA A 47 4.92 0.95 -0.94
C ALA A 47 4.10 -0.13 -0.20
N ALA A 48 4.16 -1.36 -0.68
CA ALA A 48 3.54 -2.52 -0.04
C ALA A 48 4.14 -2.79 1.34
N GLU A 49 5.46 -2.81 1.48
CA GLU A 49 6.15 -2.96 2.77
C GLU A 49 5.76 -1.84 3.76
N VAL A 50 5.70 -0.60 3.28
CA VAL A 50 5.26 0.56 4.07
C VAL A 50 3.80 0.40 4.48
N ALA A 51 2.91 0.00 3.57
CA ALA A 51 1.51 -0.24 3.86
C ALA A 51 1.31 -1.41 4.84
N THR A 52 2.06 -2.50 4.70
CA THR A 52 2.06 -3.63 5.66
C THR A 52 2.44 -3.16 7.07
N ARG A 53 3.45 -2.29 7.18
CA ARG A 53 3.82 -1.70 8.48
C ARG A 53 2.70 -0.85 9.05
N PHE A 54 2.03 -0.04 8.23
CA PHE A 54 0.89 0.74 8.69
C PHE A 54 -0.31 -0.11 9.12
N VAL A 55 -0.57 -1.22 8.42
CA VAL A 55 -1.58 -2.20 8.84
C VAL A 55 -1.20 -2.84 10.18
N ASN A 56 0.06 -3.21 10.37
CA ASN A 56 0.55 -3.74 11.65
C ASN A 56 0.52 -2.70 12.77
N MET A 57 0.63 -1.41 12.43
CA MET A 57 0.47 -0.30 13.37
C MET A 57 -0.99 0.10 13.59
N ASN A 58 -1.91 -0.49 12.83
CA ASN A 58 -3.33 -0.18 12.86
C ASN A 58 -3.65 1.32 12.72
N LEU A 59 -2.83 2.02 11.93
CA LEU A 59 -2.89 3.47 11.76
C LEU A 59 -2.59 3.82 10.32
N THR A 60 -3.42 4.66 9.70
CA THR A 60 -3.06 5.24 8.41
C THR A 60 -1.93 6.27 8.59
N LYS A 61 -1.16 6.53 7.52
CA LYS A 61 -0.14 7.59 7.53
C LYS A 61 -0.71 8.97 7.92
N GLY A 62 -1.94 9.26 7.46
CA GLY A 62 -2.63 10.52 7.76
C GLY A 62 -2.97 10.65 9.24
N GLU A 63 -3.48 9.59 9.84
CA GLU A 63 -3.83 9.57 11.26
C GLU A 63 -2.62 9.60 12.16
N LEU A 64 -1.57 8.84 11.85
CA LEU A 64 -0.32 8.92 12.61
C LEU A 64 0.23 10.35 12.60
N LYS A 65 0.21 11.02 11.44
CA LYS A 65 0.65 12.42 11.33
C LYS A 65 -0.25 13.36 12.15
N ARG A 66 -1.57 13.15 12.14
CA ARG A 66 -2.53 13.91 12.97
C ARG A 66 -2.24 13.73 14.46
N LEU A 67 -2.07 12.49 14.93
CA LEU A 67 -1.79 12.18 16.33
C LEU A 67 -0.46 12.80 16.77
N LEU A 68 0.60 12.66 15.97
CA LEU A 68 1.91 13.25 16.26
C LEU A 68 1.87 14.79 16.31
N ASN A 69 1.13 15.44 15.41
CA ASN A 69 0.96 16.89 15.46
C ASN A 69 0.21 17.31 16.73
N ASN A 70 -0.85 16.61 17.09
CA ASN A 70 -1.58 16.88 18.34
C ASN A 70 -0.70 16.66 19.58
N MET A 71 0.17 15.64 19.59
CA MET A 71 1.14 15.44 20.67
C MET A 71 2.12 16.62 20.78
N LYS A 72 2.65 17.11 19.65
CA LYS A 72 3.54 18.28 19.62
C LYS A 72 2.84 19.53 20.17
N ASP A 73 1.60 19.76 19.77
CA ASP A 73 0.82 20.90 20.24
C ASP A 73 0.55 20.84 21.75
N ASN A 74 0.21 19.66 22.28
CA ASN A 74 0.00 19.47 23.71
C ASN A 74 1.32 19.58 24.51
N ALA A 75 2.43 19.05 23.98
CA ALA A 75 3.76 19.22 24.57
C ALA A 75 4.15 20.70 24.68
N ASN A 76 3.95 21.46 23.60
CA ASN A 76 4.26 22.89 23.56
C ASN A 76 3.39 23.71 24.53
N LYS A 77 2.18 23.25 24.83
CA LYS A 77 1.25 23.88 25.80
C LYS A 77 1.49 23.44 27.24
N GLY A 78 2.37 22.46 27.48
CA GLY A 78 2.54 21.84 28.79
C GLY A 78 1.36 20.96 29.23
N ASP A 79 0.45 20.61 28.32
CA ASP A 79 -0.68 19.72 28.59
C ASP A 79 -0.23 18.26 28.49
N ILE A 80 0.47 17.83 29.54
CA ILE A 80 1.05 16.50 29.65
C ILE A 80 -0.04 15.41 29.71
N VAL A 81 -1.20 15.71 30.31
CA VAL A 81 -2.30 14.74 30.44
C VAL A 81 -2.89 14.41 29.06
N SER A 82 -3.19 15.43 28.25
CA SER A 82 -3.68 15.21 26.88
C SER A 82 -2.65 14.51 26.01
N LEU A 83 -1.35 14.77 26.23
CA LEU A 83 -0.27 14.06 25.53
C LEU A 83 -0.27 12.56 25.85
N PHE A 84 -0.34 12.18 27.14
CA PHE A 84 -0.37 10.77 27.54
C PHE A 84 -1.64 10.06 27.07
N ASN A 85 -2.78 10.75 27.00
CA ASN A 85 -4.00 10.18 26.43
C ASN A 85 -3.83 9.80 24.95
N ILE A 86 -3.13 10.64 24.17
CA ILE A 86 -2.83 10.32 22.76
C ILE A 86 -1.86 9.15 22.65
N LEU A 87 -0.86 9.07 23.55
CA LEU A 87 0.07 7.94 23.59
C LEU A 87 -0.67 6.62 23.88
N ALA A 88 -1.57 6.62 24.88
CA ALA A 88 -2.39 5.46 25.22
C ALA A 88 -3.33 5.06 24.07
N GLU A 89 -3.86 6.01 23.29
CA GLU A 89 -4.64 5.72 22.08
C GLU A 89 -3.78 5.00 21.03
N ILE A 90 -2.54 5.44 20.81
CA ILE A 90 -1.61 4.79 19.88
C ILE A 90 -1.30 3.37 20.37
N GLU A 91 -0.94 3.20 21.64
CA GLU A 91 -0.66 1.89 22.23
C GLU A 91 -1.86 0.94 22.10
N PHE A 92 -3.06 1.41 22.44
CA PHE A 92 -4.29 0.65 22.26
C PHE A 92 -4.44 0.20 20.81
N ARG A 93 -4.27 1.11 19.84
CA ARG A 93 -4.42 0.78 18.41
C ARG A 93 -3.43 -0.29 17.95
N LEU A 94 -2.20 -0.29 18.45
CA LEU A 94 -1.18 -1.32 18.14
C LEU A 94 -1.61 -2.73 18.56
N ASP A 95 -2.48 -2.85 19.58
CA ASP A 95 -2.93 -4.14 20.11
C ASP A 95 -4.14 -4.72 19.35
N PHE A 96 -4.82 -3.93 18.49
CA PHE A 96 -5.98 -4.40 17.70
C PHE A 96 -5.63 -4.59 16.23
N ILE A 97 -6.20 -5.63 15.64
CA ILE A 97 -5.97 -6.01 14.23
C ILE A 97 -6.72 -5.04 13.31
N GLY A 98 -5.94 -4.28 12.53
CA GLY A 98 -6.22 -3.67 11.22
C GLY A 98 -7.59 -3.02 11.00
N GLU A 99 -7.64 -1.69 11.04
CA GLU A 99 -8.74 -0.90 10.51
C GLU A 99 -8.91 -1.25 9.03
N GLU A 100 -10.16 -1.47 8.63
CA GLU A 100 -10.53 -1.78 7.25
C GLU A 100 -9.85 -0.82 6.25
N SER A 101 -9.77 0.47 6.61
CA SER A 101 -9.09 1.52 5.84
C SER A 101 -7.62 1.17 5.48
N THR A 102 -6.86 0.63 6.44
CA THR A 102 -5.44 0.27 6.26
C THR A 102 -5.30 -0.98 5.40
N LEU A 103 -6.19 -1.96 5.56
CA LEU A 103 -6.21 -3.17 4.73
C LEU A 103 -6.61 -2.85 3.28
N LEU A 104 -7.54 -1.90 3.08
CA LEU A 104 -7.89 -1.41 1.75
C LEU A 104 -6.73 -0.67 1.07
N GLU A 105 -5.94 0.10 1.82
CA GLU A 105 -4.70 0.72 1.30
C GLU A 105 -3.70 -0.34 0.84
N LEU A 106 -3.53 -1.40 1.63
CA LEU A 106 -2.66 -2.52 1.31
C LEU A 106 -3.14 -3.25 0.06
N ALA A 107 -4.44 -3.52 -0.05
CA ALA A 107 -5.05 -4.14 -1.22
C ALA A 107 -4.87 -3.29 -2.47
N ALA A 108 -5.13 -1.99 -2.39
CA ALA A 108 -4.91 -1.06 -3.48
C ALA A 108 -3.43 -1.00 -3.91
N THR A 109 -2.49 -1.29 -3.01
CA THR A 109 -1.06 -1.30 -3.33
C THR A 109 -0.61 -2.60 -4.00
N TYR A 110 -1.12 -3.75 -3.58
CA TYR A 110 -0.74 -5.05 -4.12
C TYR A 110 -1.40 -5.38 -5.46
N TYR A 111 -2.69 -5.04 -5.59
CA TYR A 111 -3.49 -5.45 -6.74
C TYR A 111 -3.57 -4.36 -7.81
N ILE A 112 -3.65 -4.82 -9.05
CA ILE A 112 -3.56 -3.99 -10.25
C ILE A 112 -4.89 -4.04 -10.98
N LEU A 113 -5.42 -2.88 -11.33
CA LEU A 113 -6.60 -2.79 -12.20
C LEU A 113 -6.23 -2.90 -13.67
N GLU A 114 -7.16 -3.38 -14.49
CA GLU A 114 -7.03 -3.33 -15.94
C GLU A 114 -6.71 -1.89 -16.42
N GLY A 115 -5.60 -1.75 -17.16
CA GLY A 115 -5.14 -0.46 -17.68
C GLY A 115 -4.24 0.35 -16.73
N GLU A 116 -4.05 -0.10 -15.49
CA GLU A 116 -3.05 0.44 -14.58
C GLU A 116 -1.64 -0.02 -15.01
N LYS A 117 -0.66 0.90 -14.96
CA LYS A 117 0.74 0.56 -15.18
C LYS A 117 1.31 -0.12 -13.94
N ALA A 118 1.75 -1.37 -14.09
CA ALA A 118 2.21 -2.21 -12.99
C ALA A 118 3.39 -1.60 -12.19
N ASP A 119 4.29 -0.89 -12.88
CA ASP A 119 5.50 -0.27 -12.36
C ASP A 119 5.31 1.10 -11.69
N ILE A 120 4.13 1.71 -11.86
CA ILE A 120 3.80 3.02 -11.32
C ILE A 120 2.67 2.89 -10.30
N LEU A 121 2.95 3.30 -9.07
CA LEU A 121 1.91 3.57 -8.08
C LEU A 121 1.48 5.01 -8.24
N SER A 122 0.21 5.21 -8.60
CA SER A 122 -0.37 6.53 -8.82
C SER A 122 -1.54 6.71 -7.87
N GLU A 123 -1.59 7.87 -7.22
CA GLU A 123 -2.64 8.21 -6.25
C GLU A 123 -4.04 8.13 -6.86
N SER A 124 -4.21 8.54 -8.13
CA SER A 124 -5.51 8.44 -8.81
C SER A 124 -5.98 7.01 -9.01
N TRP A 125 -5.06 6.08 -9.27
CA TRP A 125 -5.37 4.65 -9.36
C TRP A 125 -5.63 4.04 -7.99
N THR A 126 -4.89 4.45 -6.96
CA THR A 126 -5.13 4.04 -5.58
C THR A 126 -6.52 4.46 -5.11
N GLU A 127 -6.90 5.72 -5.30
CA GLU A 127 -8.22 6.21 -4.91
C GLU A 127 -9.35 5.56 -5.73
N LYS A 128 -9.15 5.35 -7.04
CA LYS A 128 -10.10 4.59 -7.86
C LYS A 128 -10.31 3.17 -7.33
N LYS A 129 -9.23 2.48 -6.97
CA LYS A 129 -9.29 1.12 -6.39
C LYS A 129 -10.06 1.11 -5.09
N LYS A 130 -9.73 2.02 -4.17
CA LYS A 130 -10.46 2.15 -2.90
C LYS A 130 -11.94 2.43 -3.12
N GLN A 131 -12.29 3.26 -4.10
CA GLN A 131 -13.69 3.55 -4.40
C GLN A 131 -14.42 2.30 -4.90
N ILE A 132 -13.84 1.54 -5.84
CA ILE A 132 -14.41 0.27 -6.31
C ILE A 132 -14.62 -0.69 -5.14
N LEU A 133 -13.63 -0.84 -4.25
CA LEU A 133 -13.75 -1.72 -3.09
C LEU A 133 -14.79 -1.23 -2.06
N LYS A 134 -15.06 0.08 -1.98
CA LYS A 134 -16.13 0.59 -1.11
C LYS A 134 -17.52 0.35 -1.70
N ASP A 135 -17.64 0.41 -3.01
CA ASP A 135 -18.91 0.31 -3.73
C ASP A 135 -19.31 -1.16 -4.02
N ASP A 136 -18.36 -2.09 -3.99
CA ASP A 136 -18.54 -3.53 -4.22
C ASP A 136 -18.11 -4.33 -2.98
N ALA A 137 -19.09 -4.73 -2.16
CA ALA A 137 -18.84 -5.45 -0.91
C ALA A 137 -18.17 -6.81 -1.11
N ASP A 138 -18.53 -7.54 -2.18
CA ASP A 138 -17.95 -8.86 -2.48
C ASP A 138 -16.48 -8.72 -2.89
N ALA A 139 -16.17 -7.70 -3.71
CA ALA A 139 -14.79 -7.36 -4.01
C ALA A 139 -14.04 -6.99 -2.74
N LYS A 140 -14.63 -6.14 -1.90
CA LYS A 140 -14.04 -5.71 -0.63
C LYS A 140 -13.62 -6.90 0.22
N ASP A 141 -14.55 -7.80 0.48
CA ASP A 141 -14.33 -8.96 1.36
C ASP A 141 -13.27 -9.90 0.78
N PHE A 142 -13.31 -10.16 -0.54
CA PHE A 142 -12.30 -10.95 -1.23
C PHE A 142 -10.89 -10.37 -1.04
N PHE A 143 -10.73 -9.06 -1.27
CA PHE A 143 -9.44 -8.39 -1.18
C PHE A 143 -8.95 -8.22 0.25
N LEU A 144 -9.84 -7.94 1.21
CA LEU A 144 -9.50 -7.88 2.63
C LEU A 144 -8.99 -9.23 3.14
N GLN A 145 -9.68 -10.33 2.80
CA GLN A 145 -9.24 -11.68 3.17
C GLN A 145 -7.85 -11.98 2.59
N LYS A 146 -7.62 -11.63 1.33
CA LYS A 146 -6.33 -11.85 0.66
C LYS A 146 -5.19 -11.10 1.34
N VAL A 147 -5.36 -9.82 1.67
CA VAL A 147 -4.28 -9.03 2.30
C VAL A 147 -4.06 -9.39 3.77
N TYR A 148 -5.11 -9.84 4.46
CA TYR A 148 -5.00 -10.36 5.83
C TYR A 148 -4.06 -11.58 5.92
N LEU A 149 -3.99 -12.40 4.86
CA LEU A 149 -3.01 -13.49 4.78
C LEU A 149 -1.56 -13.00 4.69
N PHE A 150 -1.32 -11.81 4.15
CA PHE A 150 0.01 -11.21 4.15
C PHE A 150 0.38 -10.68 5.52
N THR A 151 -0.53 -10.01 6.23
CA THR A 151 -0.22 -9.44 7.55
C THR A 151 0.04 -10.51 8.61
N THR A 152 -0.64 -11.65 8.53
CA THR A 152 -0.45 -12.79 9.43
C THR A 152 0.81 -13.62 9.13
N ARG A 153 1.28 -13.67 7.87
CA ARG A 153 2.50 -14.42 7.47
C ARG A 153 3.76 -13.55 7.35
N SER A 154 3.63 -12.24 7.11
CA SER A 154 4.76 -11.31 6.99
C SER A 154 5.45 -11.00 8.33
N SER A 155 4.81 -11.31 9.45
CA SER A 155 5.45 -11.31 10.78
C SER A 155 6.64 -12.28 10.85
N GLU A 156 6.63 -13.36 10.04
CA GLU A 156 7.68 -14.39 10.04
C GLU A 156 8.76 -14.20 8.96
N LEU A 157 8.49 -13.46 7.87
CA LEU A 157 9.35 -13.43 6.66
C LEU A 157 10.01 -12.07 6.35
N SER A 158 9.51 -10.95 6.88
CA SER A 158 9.73 -9.62 6.25
C SER A 158 11.15 -9.06 6.29
N GLY A 159 11.97 -9.35 7.30
CA GLY A 159 13.31 -8.75 7.40
C GLY A 159 14.35 -9.36 6.45
N ALA A 160 14.45 -10.69 6.43
CA ALA A 160 15.48 -11.40 5.68
C ALA A 160 15.20 -11.44 4.18
N ASP A 161 13.94 -11.61 3.79
CA ASP A 161 13.53 -11.69 2.38
C ASP A 161 13.55 -10.33 1.70
N PHE A 162 13.26 -9.24 2.42
CA PHE A 162 13.43 -7.89 1.89
C PHE A 162 14.90 -7.56 1.62
N LEU A 163 15.80 -7.91 2.55
CA LEU A 163 17.24 -7.77 2.32
C LEU A 163 17.74 -8.64 1.16
N LYS A 164 17.19 -9.85 1.00
CA LYS A 164 17.47 -10.73 -0.13
C LYS A 164 16.97 -10.15 -1.45
N TYR A 165 15.78 -9.56 -1.47
CA TYR A 165 15.22 -8.82 -2.59
C TYR A 165 16.09 -7.61 -2.98
N LEU A 166 16.51 -6.79 -2.00
CA LEU A 166 17.43 -5.67 -2.23
C LEU A 166 18.79 -6.14 -2.75
N LYS A 167 19.34 -7.23 -2.20
CA LYS A 167 20.61 -7.81 -2.68
C LYS A 167 20.50 -8.35 -4.12
N LYS A 168 19.36 -8.96 -4.48
CA LYS A 168 19.09 -9.47 -5.83
C LYS A 168 18.87 -8.32 -6.83
N ASN A 169 18.28 -7.23 -6.38
CA ASN A 169 18.01 -6.02 -7.16
C ASN A 169 19.03 -4.90 -6.87
N LYS A 170 20.32 -5.25 -6.73
CA LYS A 170 21.38 -4.39 -6.17
C LYS A 170 21.47 -2.99 -6.80
N GLU A 171 21.29 -2.87 -8.11
CA GLU A 171 21.29 -1.59 -8.83
C GLU A 171 20.08 -0.71 -8.49
N ASN A 172 18.90 -1.32 -8.32
CA ASN A 172 17.71 -0.63 -7.82
C ASN A 172 17.81 -0.37 -6.31
N ALA A 173 18.44 -1.26 -5.54
CA ALA A 173 18.63 -1.12 -4.11
C ALA A 173 19.54 0.05 -3.74
N GLU A 174 20.55 0.37 -4.55
CA GLU A 174 21.35 1.59 -4.47
C GLU A 174 20.50 2.86 -4.64
N ARG A 175 19.65 2.91 -5.68
CA ARG A 175 18.70 4.03 -5.91
C ARG A 175 17.72 4.15 -4.75
N ILE A 176 17.15 3.04 -4.29
CA ILE A 176 16.18 2.99 -3.20
C ILE A 176 16.83 3.38 -1.87
N ARG A 177 18.06 2.92 -1.60
CA ARG A 177 18.85 3.37 -0.44
C ARG A 177 19.07 4.87 -0.47
N ARG A 178 19.40 5.46 -1.63
CA ARG A 178 19.55 6.91 -1.78
C ARG A 178 18.24 7.66 -1.54
N TYR A 179 17.11 7.12 -2.00
CA TYR A 179 15.79 7.69 -1.70
C TYR A 179 15.46 7.60 -0.21
N LEU A 180 15.69 6.45 0.43
CA LEU A 180 15.47 6.27 1.86
C LEU A 180 16.39 7.18 2.68
N SER A 181 17.68 7.27 2.35
CA SER A 181 18.59 8.20 3.02
C SER A 181 18.21 9.66 2.78
N ALA A 182 17.76 10.03 1.59
CA ALA A 182 17.30 11.39 1.31
C ALA A 182 16.00 11.73 2.05
N THR A 183 15.08 10.78 2.22
CA THR A 183 13.84 10.98 3.00
C THR A 183 14.15 11.06 4.50
N MET A 184 15.11 10.26 4.98
CA MET A 184 15.59 10.32 6.37
C MET A 184 16.44 11.57 6.67
N SER A 185 17.18 12.11 5.70
CA SER A 185 18.00 13.32 5.88
C SER A 185 17.23 14.63 5.62
N ALA A 186 16.19 14.63 4.79
CA ALA A 186 15.35 15.80 4.56
C ALA A 186 14.53 16.19 5.80
N ASP A 187 14.26 15.24 6.70
CA ASP A 187 13.64 15.49 8.00
C ASP A 187 14.63 15.98 9.07
N ILE A 188 15.95 15.89 8.83
CA ILE A 188 17.00 16.35 9.76
C ILE A 188 17.52 17.75 9.41
N LEU A 189 17.36 18.20 8.15
CA LEU A 189 17.85 19.50 7.67
C LEU A 189 16.77 20.58 7.52
N LYS A 190 15.56 20.34 8.04
CA LYS A 190 14.48 21.34 8.16
C LYS A 190 14.10 21.68 9.61
N THR A 191 14.99 21.38 10.54
CA THR A 191 15.05 21.96 11.90
C THR A 191 16.22 22.92 11.95
#